data_AF-A0A961BFX1-F1
#
_entry.id   AF-A0A961BFX1-F1
#
_cell.length_a   1.000
_cell.length_b   1.000
_cell.length_c   1.000
_cell.angle_alpha   90.00
_cell.angle_beta   90.00
_cell.angle_gamma   90.00
#
_symmetry.space_group_name_H-M   'P 1'
#
loop_
_entity.id
_entity.type
_entity.pdbx_description
1 polymer ?
#
loop_
_entity_poly.entity_id
_entity_poly.type
_entity_poly.pdbx_seq_one_letter_code
_entity_poly.pdbx_strand_id
1 'polypeptide(L)'
;MPKNHKFDSDIDEILKQIGTLRRSLGGIFRENDSAPKITTFVEQSGKLIAELQLARETVSPIRFGPIGITLGRSDSIAKFFAFSFVNTPKKKLGELSLFPFFGSGVYALYYHGKSERAYQPLCATETPIYVGKADPKDSHAETVENQGPAIFKRLMEHAKNIGKTTLDLEDFSYRSAAIQTGMQSSVEEFMIRLFRPIWNKEVKICFGIGKHGDSSKTRANKRSPWDTMHPGRHWAASSSKNQMERGEIEARIADHFKENPTIKNKDDLYQMLSLE
;
A
#
# COMPACT_ATOMS: atom_id res chain seq x y z
N MET A 1 -45.49 6.38 25.66
CA MET A 1 -44.29 5.55 25.38
C MET A 1 -43.08 6.23 26.01
N PRO A 2 -42.42 5.63 27.01
CA PRO A 2 -41.24 6.21 27.61
C PRO A 2 -40.08 6.15 26.60
N LYS A 3 -39.49 7.31 26.32
CA LYS A 3 -38.31 7.45 25.45
C LYS A 3 -37.13 6.72 26.08
N ASN A 4 -36.41 5.97 25.25
CA ASN A 4 -35.32 5.05 25.60
C ASN A 4 -34.03 5.76 26.06
N HIS A 5 -34.14 6.85 26.83
CA HIS A 5 -33.03 7.76 27.17
C HIS A 5 -31.91 7.12 27.99
N LYS A 6 -32.17 6.02 28.69
CA LYS A 6 -31.16 5.33 29.51
C LYS A 6 -30.19 4.48 28.66
N PHE A 7 -30.67 3.91 27.56
CA PHE A 7 -29.82 3.11 26.66
C PHE A 7 -28.82 3.99 25.88
N ASP A 8 -29.24 5.19 25.45
CA ASP A 8 -28.36 6.15 24.76
C ASP A 8 -27.26 6.69 25.70
N SER A 9 -27.57 6.99 26.97
CA SER A 9 -26.56 7.48 27.92
C SER A 9 -25.47 6.45 28.21
N ASP A 10 -25.85 5.16 28.26
CA ASP A 10 -24.91 4.07 28.53
C ASP A 10 -23.96 3.83 27.34
N ILE A 11 -24.43 4.01 26.09
CA ILE A 11 -23.60 3.92 24.88
C ILE A 11 -22.59 5.07 24.81
N ASP A 12 -23.04 6.30 25.06
CA ASP A 12 -22.17 7.48 25.05
C ASP A 12 -21.06 7.38 26.09
N GLU A 13 -21.38 6.82 27.27
CA GLU A 13 -20.40 6.57 28.32
C GLU A 13 -19.37 5.51 27.91
N ILE A 14 -19.82 4.39 27.32
CA ILE A 14 -18.93 3.34 26.79
C ILE A 14 -18.02 3.91 25.68
N LEU A 15 -18.56 4.71 24.76
CA LEU A 15 -17.76 5.34 23.69
C LEU A 15 -16.70 6.28 24.25
N LYS A 16 -17.01 7.03 25.32
CA LYS A 16 -16.06 7.88 26.03
C LYS A 16 -14.96 7.06 26.72
N GLN A 17 -15.31 5.92 27.33
CA GLN A 17 -14.35 5.00 27.93
C GLN A 17 -13.42 4.40 26.86
N ILE A 18 -13.96 3.95 25.71
CA ILE A 18 -13.17 3.48 24.56
C ILE A 18 -12.20 4.57 24.07
N GLY A 19 -12.67 5.81 23.94
CA GLY A 19 -11.82 6.94 23.55
C GLY A 19 -10.71 7.26 24.57
N THR A 20 -10.96 6.98 25.85
CA THR A 20 -9.97 7.14 26.91
C THR A 20 -8.93 6.01 26.88
N LEU A 21 -9.39 4.76 26.75
CA LEU A 21 -8.52 3.60 26.57
C LEU A 21 -7.63 3.73 25.34
N ARG A 22 -8.18 4.16 24.19
CA ARG A 22 -7.41 4.39 22.97
C ARG A 22 -6.25 5.37 23.18
N ARG A 23 -6.46 6.42 23.98
CA ARG A 23 -5.43 7.41 24.30
C ARG A 23 -4.40 6.85 25.28
N SER A 24 -4.81 6.07 26.27
CA SER A 24 -3.90 5.48 27.26
C SER A 24 -3.01 4.36 26.71
N LEU A 25 -3.42 3.71 25.61
CA LEU A 25 -2.61 2.71 24.91
C LEU A 25 -1.36 3.30 24.22
N GLY A 26 -1.38 4.60 23.90
CA GLY A 26 -0.23 5.30 23.31
C GLY A 26 0.89 5.49 24.32
N GLY A 27 1.82 4.54 24.42
CA GLY A 27 2.99 4.62 25.29
C GLY A 27 2.94 3.76 26.56
N ILE A 28 2.10 2.72 26.59
CA ILE A 28 1.96 1.84 27.77
C ILE A 28 3.19 0.97 28.03
N PHE A 29 4.00 0.68 27.00
CA PHE A 29 5.19 -0.15 27.13
C PHE A 29 6.49 0.67 27.01
N ARG A 30 7.45 0.39 27.89
CA ARG A 30 8.82 0.92 27.89
C ARG A 30 9.81 -0.23 27.64
N GLU A 31 11.01 0.10 27.14
CA GLU A 31 12.07 -0.88 26.84
C GLU A 31 12.45 -1.82 28.00
N ASN A 32 12.10 -1.48 29.26
CA ASN A 32 12.41 -2.25 30.47
C ASN A 32 11.20 -2.94 31.14
N ASP A 33 10.05 -3.06 30.46
CA ASP A 33 8.91 -3.75 31.07
C ASP A 33 9.15 -5.26 31.22
N SER A 34 8.69 -5.83 32.33
CA SER A 34 8.93 -7.24 32.64
C SER A 34 8.07 -8.17 31.77
N ALA A 35 8.65 -9.30 31.33
CA ALA A 35 7.95 -10.29 30.51
C ALA A 35 6.57 -10.71 31.07
N PRO A 36 6.39 -10.94 32.39
CA PRO A 36 5.07 -11.27 32.93
C PRO A 36 4.02 -10.17 32.75
N LYS A 37 4.40 -8.89 32.87
CA LYS A 37 3.48 -7.76 32.65
C LYS A 37 3.00 -7.70 31.20
N ILE A 38 3.92 -7.94 30.26
CA ILE A 38 3.63 -8.00 28.82
C ILE A 38 2.67 -9.17 28.56
N THR A 39 2.96 -10.36 29.08
CA THR A 39 2.11 -11.55 28.91
C THR A 39 0.70 -11.31 29.44
N THR A 40 0.55 -10.77 30.65
CA THR A 40 -0.76 -10.47 31.22
C THR A 40 -1.52 -9.43 30.40
N PHE A 41 -0.85 -8.38 29.93
CA PHE A 41 -1.49 -7.39 29.06
C PHE A 41 -1.97 -8.02 27.75
N VAL A 42 -1.14 -8.83 27.10
CA VAL A 42 -1.50 -9.53 25.85
C VAL A 42 -2.71 -10.43 26.07
N GLU A 43 -2.75 -11.18 27.17
CA GLU A 43 -3.90 -12.04 27.50
C GLU A 43 -5.19 -11.23 27.72
N GLN A 44 -5.13 -10.17 28.53
CA GLN A 44 -6.31 -9.36 28.87
C GLN A 44 -6.81 -8.54 27.67
N SER A 45 -5.90 -7.99 26.87
CA SER A 45 -6.25 -7.28 25.63
C SER A 45 -6.86 -8.23 24.60
N GLY A 46 -6.37 -9.47 24.50
CA GLY A 46 -6.97 -10.50 23.67
C GLY A 46 -8.42 -10.81 24.06
N LYS A 47 -8.71 -10.94 25.37
CA LYS A 47 -10.07 -11.13 25.88
C LYS A 47 -10.97 -9.95 25.53
N LEU A 48 -10.50 -8.73 25.77
CA LEU A 48 -11.25 -7.51 25.43
C LEU A 48 -11.55 -7.40 23.93
N ILE A 49 -10.60 -7.75 23.06
CA ILE A 49 -10.81 -7.78 21.60
C ILE A 49 -11.95 -8.74 21.25
N ALA A 50 -11.95 -9.95 21.81
CA ALA A 50 -12.98 -10.95 21.55
C ALA A 50 -14.37 -10.47 22.01
N GLU A 51 -14.46 -9.87 23.19
CA GLU A 51 -15.70 -9.32 23.73
C GLU A 51 -16.22 -8.15 22.90
N LEU A 52 -15.35 -7.23 22.47
CA LEU A 52 -15.71 -6.11 21.60
C LEU A 52 -16.15 -6.58 20.22
N GLN A 53 -15.53 -7.63 19.68
CA GLN A 53 -15.96 -8.26 18.43
C GLN A 53 -17.37 -8.82 18.55
N LEU A 54 -17.65 -9.59 19.61
CA LEU A 54 -18.96 -10.18 19.87
C LEU A 54 -20.04 -9.11 20.08
N ALA A 55 -19.74 -8.08 20.88
CA ALA A 55 -20.65 -6.95 21.10
C ALA A 55 -20.97 -6.23 19.79
N ARG A 56 -19.94 -5.97 18.95
CA ARG A 56 -20.11 -5.39 17.63
C ARG A 56 -20.99 -6.25 16.74
N GLU A 57 -20.78 -7.56 16.70
CA GLU A 57 -21.59 -8.49 15.89
C GLU A 57 -23.06 -8.51 16.33
N THR A 58 -23.32 -8.34 17.63
CA THR A 58 -24.68 -8.30 18.18
C THR A 58 -25.45 -7.06 17.72
N VAL A 59 -24.80 -5.90 17.69
CA VAL A 59 -25.43 -4.61 17.34
C VAL A 59 -25.24 -4.22 15.87
N SER A 60 -24.33 -4.89 15.16
CA SER A 60 -24.02 -4.60 13.77
C SER A 60 -25.27 -4.80 12.90
N PRO A 61 -25.66 -3.83 12.06
CA PRO A 61 -26.76 -4.00 11.12
C PRO A 61 -26.41 -5.02 10.02
N ILE A 62 -25.14 -5.41 9.91
CA ILE A 62 -24.62 -6.36 8.94
C ILE A 62 -24.84 -7.79 9.46
N ARG A 63 -25.90 -8.46 8.97
CA ARG A 63 -26.21 -9.87 9.30
C ARG A 63 -25.69 -10.83 8.23
N PHE A 64 -24.38 -11.06 8.20
CA PHE A 64 -23.86 -12.26 7.53
C PHE A 64 -24.04 -13.45 8.48
N GLY A 65 -24.45 -14.61 7.96
CA GLY A 65 -24.78 -15.80 8.77
C GLY A 65 -23.61 -16.34 9.63
N PRO A 66 -23.79 -17.47 10.33
CA PRO A 66 -22.83 -17.99 11.33
C PRO A 66 -21.43 -18.34 10.78
N ILE A 67 -21.25 -18.30 9.46
CA ILE A 67 -19.94 -18.29 8.81
C ILE A 67 -19.51 -16.83 8.68
N GLY A 68 -18.91 -16.29 9.73
CA GLY A 68 -18.29 -14.96 9.78
C GLY A 68 -17.05 -14.81 8.90
N ILE A 69 -16.94 -15.54 7.79
CA ILE A 69 -15.91 -15.32 6.77
C ILE A 69 -16.39 -14.13 5.92
N THR A 70 -16.31 -12.94 6.50
CA THR A 70 -16.18 -11.75 5.69
C THR A 70 -14.72 -11.65 5.31
N LEU A 71 -14.39 -11.97 4.04
CA LEU A 71 -13.12 -11.57 3.42
C LEU A 71 -12.89 -10.03 3.47
N GLY A 72 -13.84 -9.27 4.02
CA GLY A 72 -13.77 -7.82 4.26
C GLY A 72 -12.65 -7.35 5.18
N ARG A 73 -11.96 -8.25 5.90
CA ARG A 73 -10.59 -8.00 6.40
C ARG A 73 -9.65 -9.08 5.90
N SER A 74 -9.39 -9.11 4.59
CA SER A 74 -8.46 -10.01 3.93
C SER A 74 -6.98 -9.85 4.34
N ASP A 75 -6.71 -9.05 5.36
CA ASP A 75 -5.35 -8.70 5.81
C ASP A 75 -4.51 -9.94 6.10
N SER A 76 -5.05 -11.05 6.62
CA SER A 76 -4.25 -12.27 6.82
C SER A 76 -3.73 -12.87 5.52
N ILE A 77 -4.57 -12.92 4.47
CA ILE A 77 -4.15 -13.43 3.16
C ILE A 77 -3.22 -12.41 2.49
N ALA A 78 -3.55 -11.12 2.56
CA ALA A 78 -2.70 -10.07 2.02
C ALA A 78 -1.34 -9.96 2.74
N LYS A 79 -1.28 -10.22 4.05
CA LYS A 79 -0.06 -10.35 4.86
C LYS A 79 0.77 -11.55 4.43
N PHE A 80 0.13 -12.71 4.21
CA PHE A 80 0.82 -13.87 3.65
C PHE A 80 1.42 -13.55 2.28
N PHE A 81 0.67 -12.87 1.41
CA PHE A 81 1.19 -12.41 0.12
C PHE A 81 2.32 -11.39 0.30
N ALA A 82 2.20 -10.42 1.19
CA ALA A 82 3.27 -9.45 1.46
C ALA A 82 4.53 -10.13 1.99
N PHE A 83 4.40 -11.11 2.91
CA PHE A 83 5.49 -11.92 3.43
C PHE A 83 6.18 -12.73 2.33
N SER A 84 5.42 -13.41 1.46
CA SER A 84 5.96 -14.14 0.32
C SER A 84 6.63 -13.19 -0.69
N PHE A 85 5.99 -12.05 -0.97
CA PHE A 85 6.45 -11.03 -1.89
C PHE A 85 7.82 -10.48 -1.49
N VAL A 86 8.02 -10.11 -0.23
CA VAL A 86 9.29 -9.54 0.24
C VAL A 86 10.42 -10.56 0.37
N ASN A 87 10.07 -11.84 0.47
CA ASN A 87 11.04 -12.93 0.43
C ASN A 87 11.58 -13.21 -0.97
N THR A 88 10.89 -12.76 -2.02
CA THR A 88 11.42 -12.81 -3.39
C THR A 88 12.56 -11.80 -3.55
N PRO A 89 13.70 -12.17 -4.16
CA PRO A 89 14.78 -11.22 -4.43
C PRO A 89 14.29 -10.10 -5.37
N LYS A 90 14.79 -8.88 -5.15
CA LYS A 90 14.59 -7.76 -6.08
C LYS A 90 15.29 -8.10 -7.40
N LYS A 91 14.56 -7.99 -8.52
CA LYS A 91 15.09 -8.17 -9.88
C LYS A 91 15.31 -6.80 -10.50
N LYS A 92 16.33 -6.64 -11.34
CA LYS A 92 16.59 -5.36 -12.02
C LYS A 92 15.51 -5.04 -13.03
N LEU A 93 15.04 -3.80 -13.06
CA LEU A 93 14.03 -3.37 -14.04
C LEU A 93 14.64 -3.20 -15.44
N GLY A 94 15.92 -2.82 -15.53
CA GLY A 94 16.66 -2.70 -16.81
C GLY A 94 16.77 -4.01 -17.60
N GLU A 95 16.79 -5.15 -16.90
CA GLU A 95 16.93 -6.49 -17.51
C GLU A 95 15.55 -7.14 -17.83
N LEU A 96 14.44 -6.44 -17.57
CA LEU A 96 13.09 -6.99 -17.68
C LEU A 96 12.80 -7.62 -19.05
N SER A 97 13.20 -6.97 -20.15
CA SER A 97 12.92 -7.43 -21.51
C SER A 97 13.62 -8.74 -21.88
N LEU A 98 14.67 -9.13 -21.13
CA LEU A 98 15.42 -10.35 -21.38
C LEU A 98 14.68 -11.60 -20.89
N PHE A 99 13.76 -11.44 -19.93
CA PHE A 99 13.08 -12.55 -19.26
C PHE A 99 11.56 -12.34 -19.19
N PRO A 100 10.83 -12.45 -20.31
CA PRO A 100 9.37 -12.44 -20.28
C PRO A 100 8.80 -13.56 -19.40
N PHE A 101 7.71 -13.28 -18.69
CA PHE A 101 7.07 -14.26 -17.80
C PHE A 101 5.55 -14.10 -17.80
N PHE A 102 4.85 -15.19 -17.44
CA PHE A 102 3.40 -15.22 -17.28
C PHE A 102 3.01 -15.01 -15.81
N GLY A 103 1.78 -14.57 -15.59
CA GLY A 103 1.22 -14.24 -14.30
C GLY A 103 0.50 -12.90 -14.27
N SER A 104 -0.62 -12.89 -13.55
CA SER A 104 -1.36 -11.70 -13.12
C SER A 104 -1.26 -11.56 -11.61
N GLY A 105 -1.31 -10.34 -11.10
CA GLY A 105 -1.08 -10.12 -9.67
C GLY A 105 -0.54 -8.76 -9.33
N VAL A 106 0.34 -8.72 -8.33
CA VAL A 106 0.91 -7.49 -7.78
C VAL A 106 2.39 -7.39 -8.08
N TYR A 107 2.86 -6.15 -8.23
CA TYR A 107 4.26 -5.82 -8.37
C TYR A 107 4.58 -4.54 -7.61
N ALA A 108 5.86 -4.36 -7.32
CA ALA A 108 6.37 -3.16 -6.68
C ALA A 108 7.67 -2.74 -7.33
N LEU A 109 7.86 -1.43 -7.49
CA LEU A 109 9.09 -0.82 -7.96
C LEU A 109 9.87 -0.25 -6.78
N TYR A 110 11.18 -0.39 -6.82
CA TYR A 110 12.13 0.08 -5.82
C TYR A 110 13.13 1.01 -6.50
N TYR A 111 13.38 2.17 -5.90
CA TYR A 111 14.39 3.10 -6.36
C TYR A 111 15.64 2.98 -5.50
N HIS A 112 16.80 2.95 -6.15
CA HIS A 112 18.11 2.89 -5.50
C HIS A 112 19.13 3.81 -6.18
N GLY A 113 18.65 4.79 -6.93
CA GLY A 113 19.47 5.74 -7.66
C GLY A 113 19.92 6.94 -6.86
N LYS A 114 20.71 7.80 -7.51
CA LYS A 114 21.23 9.06 -6.94
C LYS A 114 20.75 10.31 -7.66
N SER A 115 20.12 10.13 -8.82
CA SER A 115 19.71 11.20 -9.74
C SER A 115 18.59 12.09 -9.18
N GLU A 116 17.64 11.53 -8.42
CA GLU A 116 16.55 12.29 -7.80
C GLU A 116 16.75 12.33 -6.28
N ARG A 117 17.16 13.50 -5.79
CA ARG A 117 17.53 13.71 -4.38
C ARG A 117 16.34 13.47 -3.45
N ALA A 118 15.12 13.81 -3.88
CA ALA A 118 13.92 13.61 -3.07
C ALA A 118 13.67 12.13 -2.72
N TYR A 119 14.22 11.18 -3.50
CA TYR A 119 13.99 9.75 -3.32
C TYR A 119 15.11 9.03 -2.55
N GLN A 120 16.17 9.75 -2.13
CA GLN A 120 17.29 9.14 -1.40
C GLN A 120 16.89 8.31 -0.17
N PRO A 121 15.87 8.70 0.65
CA PRO A 121 15.47 7.89 1.82
C PRO A 121 14.99 6.47 1.50
N LEU A 122 14.61 6.18 0.24
CA LEU A 122 14.18 4.85 -0.21
C LEU A 122 15.36 3.91 -0.52
N CYS A 123 16.55 4.46 -0.75
CA CYS A 123 17.71 3.68 -1.19
C CYS A 123 18.13 2.68 -0.10
N ALA A 124 18.41 1.43 -0.50
CA ALA A 124 18.77 0.33 0.41
C ALA A 124 17.71 0.01 1.48
N THR A 125 16.42 0.25 1.18
CA THR A 125 15.29 -0.11 2.05
C THR A 125 14.38 -1.16 1.41
N GLU A 126 13.46 -1.71 2.19
CA GLU A 126 12.35 -2.56 1.75
C GLU A 126 11.09 -1.76 1.38
N THR A 127 11.13 -0.42 1.43
CA THR A 127 10.02 0.44 1.01
C THR A 127 10.01 0.64 -0.51
N PRO A 128 8.97 0.18 -1.24
CA PRO A 128 8.82 0.45 -2.65
C PRO A 128 8.46 1.93 -2.91
N ILE A 129 8.90 2.46 -4.05
CA ILE A 129 8.49 3.78 -4.52
C ILE A 129 7.08 3.75 -5.15
N TYR A 130 6.68 2.59 -5.67
CA TYR A 130 5.38 2.34 -6.31
C TYR A 130 4.94 0.90 -6.09
N VAL A 131 3.65 0.69 -5.86
CA VAL A 131 2.99 -0.63 -5.87
C VAL A 131 1.87 -0.58 -6.91
N GLY A 132 1.71 -1.65 -7.68
CA GLY A 132 0.64 -1.76 -8.66
C GLY A 132 0.16 -3.18 -8.84
N LYS A 133 -1.02 -3.31 -9.46
CA LYS A 133 -1.55 -4.59 -9.94
C LYS A 133 -1.62 -4.70 -11.46
N ALA A 134 -1.74 -5.93 -11.93
CA ALA A 134 -2.09 -6.28 -13.30
C ALA A 134 -3.10 -7.42 -13.29
N ASP A 135 -4.26 -7.17 -13.87
CA ASP A 135 -5.33 -8.17 -14.01
C ASP A 135 -5.10 -9.03 -15.25
N PRO A 136 -5.48 -10.32 -15.22
CA PRO A 136 -5.43 -11.18 -16.42
C PRO A 136 -6.49 -10.73 -17.42
N LYS A 137 -6.30 -11.08 -18.69
CA LYS A 137 -7.31 -10.81 -19.73
C LYS A 137 -8.59 -11.62 -19.50
N ASP A 138 -8.42 -12.86 -19.05
CA ASP A 138 -9.51 -13.73 -18.63
C ASP A 138 -9.67 -13.66 -17.10
N SER A 139 -10.84 -13.17 -16.64
CA SER A 139 -11.17 -13.06 -15.22
C SER A 139 -11.39 -14.40 -14.52
N HIS A 140 -11.39 -15.51 -15.25
CA HIS A 140 -11.53 -16.87 -14.72
C HIS A 140 -10.25 -17.69 -14.87
N ALA A 141 -9.12 -17.07 -15.23
CA ALA A 141 -7.85 -17.77 -15.35
C ALA A 141 -7.42 -18.37 -13.99
N GLU A 142 -7.37 -19.70 -13.92
CA GLU A 142 -7.00 -20.44 -12.70
C GLU A 142 -5.49 -20.69 -12.57
N THR A 143 -4.78 -20.81 -13.69
CA THR A 143 -3.33 -21.06 -13.73
C THR A 143 -2.55 -19.82 -14.14
N VAL A 144 -1.28 -19.74 -13.74
CA VAL A 144 -0.36 -18.65 -14.13
C VAL A 144 -0.24 -18.56 -15.65
N GLU A 145 -0.28 -19.70 -16.35
CA GLU A 145 -0.22 -19.76 -17.80
C GLU A 145 -1.43 -19.09 -18.44
N ASN A 146 -2.63 -19.41 -17.94
CA ASN A 146 -3.88 -18.85 -18.43
C ASN A 146 -4.04 -17.37 -18.11
N GLN A 147 -3.39 -16.90 -17.04
CA GLN A 147 -3.33 -15.47 -16.73
C GLN A 147 -2.53 -14.66 -17.78
N GLY A 148 -1.61 -15.32 -18.48
CA GLY A 148 -0.75 -14.72 -19.49
C GLY A 148 0.22 -13.67 -18.91
N PRO A 149 0.92 -12.87 -19.75
CA PRO A 149 2.01 -11.99 -19.32
C PRO A 149 1.52 -10.64 -18.75
N ALA A 150 0.50 -10.63 -17.89
CA ALA A 150 -0.16 -9.41 -17.43
C ALA A 150 0.79 -8.50 -16.63
N ILE A 151 1.47 -9.03 -15.61
CA ILE A 151 2.43 -8.25 -14.81
C ILE A 151 3.60 -7.77 -15.68
N PHE A 152 4.16 -8.68 -16.50
CA PHE A 152 5.29 -8.36 -17.39
C PHE A 152 4.96 -7.17 -18.31
N LYS A 153 3.80 -7.20 -18.98
CA LYS A 153 3.35 -6.10 -19.85
C LYS A 153 3.25 -4.78 -19.08
N ARG A 154 2.71 -4.82 -17.87
CA ARG A 154 2.55 -3.62 -17.05
C ARG A 154 3.88 -3.04 -16.58
N LEU A 155 4.82 -3.88 -16.16
CA LEU A 155 6.18 -3.45 -15.81
C LEU A 155 6.92 -2.88 -17.02
N MET A 156 6.77 -3.48 -18.22
CA MET A 156 7.35 -2.96 -19.46
C MET A 156 6.82 -1.56 -19.81
N GLU A 157 5.54 -1.29 -19.56
CA GLU A 157 4.97 0.05 -19.74
C GLU A 157 5.57 1.07 -18.77
N HIS A 158 5.76 0.69 -17.50
CA HIS A 158 6.43 1.55 -16.52
C HIS A 158 7.89 1.81 -16.90
N ALA A 159 8.64 0.76 -17.28
CA ALA A 159 10.02 0.89 -17.75
C ALA A 159 10.11 1.85 -18.95
N LYS A 160 9.20 1.73 -19.93
CA LYS A 160 9.11 2.65 -21.08
C LYS A 160 8.77 4.08 -20.67
N ASN A 161 7.99 4.29 -19.62
CA ASN A 161 7.66 5.63 -19.13
C ASN A 161 8.82 6.24 -18.35
N ILE A 162 9.51 5.46 -17.51
CA ILE A 162 10.70 5.89 -16.77
C ILE A 162 11.82 6.26 -17.75
N GLY A 163 12.10 5.41 -18.76
CA GLY A 163 13.13 5.65 -19.76
C GLY A 163 12.88 6.84 -20.70
N LYS A 164 11.73 7.53 -20.60
CA LYS A 164 11.49 8.82 -21.29
C LYS A 164 11.89 10.03 -20.45
N THR A 165 12.27 9.82 -19.20
CA THR A 165 12.57 10.87 -18.22
C THR A 165 14.07 10.96 -17.99
N THR A 166 14.51 11.77 -17.03
CA THR A 166 15.92 11.85 -16.60
C THR A 166 16.33 10.74 -15.63
N LEU A 167 15.39 9.88 -15.21
CA LEU A 167 15.66 8.75 -14.35
C LEU A 167 16.34 7.62 -15.14
N ASP A 168 17.40 7.04 -14.57
CA ASP A 168 18.03 5.86 -15.12
C ASP A 168 17.20 4.61 -14.77
N LEU A 169 16.99 3.72 -15.75
CA LEU A 169 16.27 2.47 -15.53
C LEU A 169 17.08 1.49 -14.67
N GLU A 170 18.42 1.60 -14.71
CA GLU A 170 19.34 0.81 -13.88
C GLU A 170 19.25 1.20 -12.39
N ASP A 171 18.67 2.36 -12.06
CA ASP A 171 18.39 2.78 -10.68
C ASP A 171 17.12 2.13 -10.10
N PHE A 172 16.47 1.24 -10.86
CA PHE A 172 15.23 0.57 -10.44
C PHE A 172 15.36 -0.94 -10.38
N SER A 173 14.76 -1.47 -9.33
CA SER A 173 14.48 -2.89 -9.20
C SER A 173 12.97 -3.12 -9.02
N TYR A 174 12.51 -4.34 -9.22
CA TYR A 174 11.13 -4.73 -9.00
C TYR A 174 11.02 -6.06 -8.25
N ARG A 175 9.87 -6.26 -7.62
CA ARG A 175 9.36 -7.56 -7.21
C ARG A 175 7.98 -7.75 -7.82
N SER A 176 7.60 -8.99 -8.03
CA SER A 176 6.30 -9.37 -8.59
C SER A 176 5.86 -10.71 -8.02
N ALA A 177 4.58 -10.85 -7.72
CA ALA A 177 3.97 -12.12 -7.36
C ALA A 177 2.73 -12.34 -8.23
N ALA A 178 2.69 -13.48 -8.91
CA ALA A 178 1.45 -13.96 -9.49
C ALA A 178 0.54 -14.41 -8.34
N ILE A 179 -0.72 -14.00 -8.37
CA ILE A 179 -1.69 -14.36 -7.34
C ILE A 179 -2.99 -14.84 -7.99
N GLN A 180 -3.84 -15.49 -7.20
CA GLN A 180 -5.12 -15.98 -7.69
C GLN A 180 -5.97 -14.84 -8.26
N THR A 181 -6.60 -15.12 -9.41
CA THR A 181 -7.47 -14.18 -10.09
C THR A 181 -8.63 -13.74 -9.18
N GLY A 182 -8.89 -12.43 -9.14
CA GLY A 182 -9.89 -11.81 -8.26
C GLY A 182 -9.30 -11.27 -6.95
N MET A 183 -8.06 -11.60 -6.59
CA MET A 183 -7.43 -11.13 -5.35
C MET A 183 -6.54 -9.89 -5.53
N GLN A 184 -6.27 -9.48 -6.77
CA GLN A 184 -5.25 -8.47 -7.10
C GLN A 184 -5.47 -7.13 -6.40
N SER A 185 -6.72 -6.64 -6.40
CA SER A 185 -7.07 -5.36 -5.77
C SER A 185 -6.85 -5.38 -4.26
N SER A 186 -7.25 -6.46 -3.57
CA SER A 186 -7.12 -6.57 -2.12
C SER A 186 -5.66 -6.58 -1.67
N VAL A 187 -4.80 -7.29 -2.41
CA VAL A 187 -3.36 -7.35 -2.11
C VAL A 187 -2.68 -6.02 -2.44
N GLU A 188 -3.02 -5.39 -3.57
CA GLU A 188 -2.51 -4.05 -3.93
C GLU A 188 -2.87 -3.02 -2.85
N GLU A 189 -4.14 -2.96 -2.44
CA GLU A 189 -4.62 -2.04 -1.42
C GLU A 189 -3.91 -2.24 -0.07
N PHE A 190 -3.75 -3.50 0.35
CA PHE A 190 -2.99 -3.83 1.55
C PHE A 190 -1.53 -3.36 1.46
N MET A 191 -0.84 -3.66 0.36
CA MET A 191 0.54 -3.25 0.16
C MET A 191 0.71 -1.72 0.10
N ILE A 192 -0.24 -1.01 -0.52
CA ILE A 192 -0.23 0.46 -0.52
C ILE A 192 -0.42 1.01 0.89
N ARG A 193 -1.30 0.42 1.69
CA ARG A 193 -1.52 0.84 3.09
C ARG A 193 -0.28 0.59 3.95
N LEU A 194 0.36 -0.57 3.78
CA LEU A 194 1.55 -0.98 4.52
C LEU A 194 2.76 -0.11 4.18
N PHE A 195 3.06 0.07 2.89
CA PHE A 195 4.29 0.72 2.45
C PHE A 195 4.16 2.22 2.20
N ARG A 196 2.92 2.72 2.01
CA ARG A 196 2.61 4.10 1.62
C ARG A 196 3.53 4.66 0.51
N PRO A 197 3.70 3.95 -0.62
CA PRO A 197 4.61 4.34 -1.70
C PRO A 197 4.28 5.73 -2.30
N ILE A 198 5.28 6.60 -2.38
CA ILE A 198 5.10 8.02 -2.76
C ILE A 198 4.56 8.24 -4.18
N TRP A 199 4.69 7.28 -5.10
CA TRP A 199 4.13 7.37 -6.46
C TRP A 199 2.68 6.88 -6.59
N ASN A 200 2.12 6.28 -5.53
CA ASN A 200 0.73 5.84 -5.53
C ASN A 200 -0.23 7.01 -5.30
N LYS A 201 -1.40 6.96 -5.98
CA LYS A 201 -2.41 8.03 -5.93
C LYS A 201 -3.02 8.19 -4.54
N GLU A 202 -3.07 7.10 -3.78
CA GLU A 202 -3.61 7.01 -2.43
C GLU A 202 -2.82 7.88 -1.45
N VAL A 203 -1.52 8.04 -1.68
CA VAL A 203 -0.62 8.84 -0.83
C VAL A 203 -0.70 10.33 -1.18
N LYS A 204 -1.19 10.69 -2.38
CA LYS A 204 -1.44 12.08 -2.83
C LYS A 204 -0.22 13.00 -2.82
N ILE A 205 0.97 12.44 -3.08
CA ILE A 205 2.24 13.19 -3.17
C ILE A 205 2.72 13.26 -4.62
N CYS A 206 3.34 12.19 -5.12
CA CYS A 206 4.00 12.16 -6.43
C CYS A 206 3.27 11.20 -7.39
N PHE A 207 1.94 11.33 -7.48
CA PHE A 207 1.11 10.42 -8.28
C PHE A 207 1.09 10.76 -9.76
N GLY A 208 0.82 9.76 -10.61
CA GLY A 208 0.60 9.96 -12.05
C GLY A 208 1.37 9.03 -12.98
N ILE A 209 2.27 8.19 -12.47
CA ILE A 209 3.04 7.22 -13.28
C ILE A 209 2.12 6.27 -14.07
N GLY A 210 1.06 5.76 -13.43
CA GLY A 210 0.12 4.80 -14.02
C GLY A 210 -0.88 5.38 -15.03
N LYS A 211 -0.87 6.71 -15.28
CA LYS A 211 -1.73 7.33 -16.31
C LYS A 211 -1.28 6.90 -17.70
N HIS A 212 -2.22 6.39 -18.49
CA HIS A 212 -2.04 6.22 -19.92
C HIS A 212 -2.38 7.53 -20.63
N GLY A 213 -1.73 7.79 -21.77
CA GLY A 213 -2.03 8.98 -22.57
C GLY A 213 -3.50 8.96 -22.95
N ASP A 214 -4.28 9.82 -22.30
CA ASP A 214 -5.70 9.97 -22.59
C ASP A 214 -5.88 10.50 -24.03
N SER A 215 -6.98 10.10 -24.66
CA SER A 215 -7.39 10.60 -25.98
C SER A 215 -7.38 12.14 -26.05
N SER A 216 -7.26 12.68 -27.27
CA SER A 216 -7.13 14.12 -27.59
C SER A 216 -8.13 15.09 -26.93
N LYS A 217 -9.17 14.61 -26.25
CA LYS A 217 -10.21 15.37 -25.55
C LYS A 217 -9.86 15.82 -24.12
N THR A 218 -8.80 15.28 -23.50
CA THR A 218 -8.41 15.63 -22.11
C THR A 218 -7.28 16.66 -22.00
N ARG A 219 -6.98 17.38 -23.10
CA ARG A 219 -5.94 18.43 -23.21
C ARG A 219 -6.06 19.57 -22.17
N ALA A 220 -7.13 19.63 -21.39
CA ALA A 220 -7.32 20.57 -20.29
C ALA A 220 -6.80 20.08 -18.92
N ASN A 221 -6.37 18.82 -18.80
CA ASN A 221 -5.90 18.28 -17.53
C ASN A 221 -4.53 18.85 -17.16
N LYS A 222 -4.42 19.38 -15.94
CA LYS A 222 -3.16 19.81 -15.34
C LYS A 222 -2.14 18.65 -15.32
N ARG A 223 -0.86 18.97 -15.50
CA ARG A 223 0.27 18.03 -15.43
C ARG A 223 0.32 17.37 -14.05
N SER A 224 0.43 16.04 -14.01
CA SER A 224 0.44 15.31 -12.72
C SER A 224 1.70 15.60 -11.91
N PRO A 225 1.68 15.44 -10.57
CA PRO A 225 2.89 15.61 -9.76
C PRO A 225 4.07 14.75 -10.23
N TRP A 226 3.81 13.49 -10.63
CA TRP A 226 4.86 12.65 -11.21
C TRP A 226 5.46 13.24 -12.49
N ASP A 227 4.63 13.79 -13.38
CA ASP A 227 5.11 14.46 -14.61
C ASP A 227 5.80 15.81 -14.34
N THR A 228 5.47 16.48 -13.23
CA THR A 228 6.21 17.67 -12.76
C THR A 228 7.61 17.29 -12.30
N MET A 229 7.74 16.20 -11.54
CA MET A 229 9.02 15.67 -11.08
C MET A 229 9.83 15.02 -12.21
N HIS A 230 9.16 14.46 -13.22
CA HIS A 230 9.82 13.68 -14.27
C HIS A 230 9.33 14.10 -15.67
N PRO A 231 9.76 15.27 -16.17
CA PRO A 231 9.41 15.71 -17.52
C PRO A 231 9.97 14.72 -18.56
N GLY A 232 9.24 14.53 -19.67
CA GLY A 232 9.68 13.68 -20.78
C GLY A 232 8.57 12.92 -21.50
N ARG A 233 7.41 12.70 -20.85
CA ARG A 233 6.23 12.13 -21.51
C ARG A 233 5.56 13.18 -22.41
N HIS A 234 5.61 12.96 -23.73
CA HIS A 234 5.10 13.92 -24.74
C HIS A 234 3.67 14.42 -24.47
N TRP A 235 2.77 13.55 -24.00
CA TRP A 235 1.39 13.97 -23.70
C TRP A 235 1.31 14.91 -22.50
N ALA A 236 2.18 14.78 -21.50
CA ALA A 236 2.22 15.66 -20.33
C ALA A 236 2.88 17.03 -20.61
N ALA A 237 3.70 17.10 -21.67
CA ALA A 237 4.28 18.36 -22.15
C ALA A 237 3.22 19.32 -22.73
N SER A 238 2.08 18.78 -23.20
CA SER A 238 0.98 19.58 -23.75
C SER A 238 0.18 20.37 -22.70
N SER A 239 0.31 20.01 -21.42
CA SER A 239 -0.34 20.72 -20.31
C SER A 239 0.48 21.96 -19.91
N SER A 240 -0.17 23.12 -19.89
CA SER A 240 0.44 24.40 -19.53
C SER A 240 0.48 24.70 -18.02
N LYS A 241 -0.23 23.92 -17.19
CA LYS A 241 -0.32 24.11 -15.74
C LYS A 241 0.00 22.83 -14.99
N ASN A 242 0.79 22.95 -13.92
CA ASN A 242 1.08 21.87 -12.99
C ASN A 242 -0.07 21.68 -11.99
N GLN A 243 -0.32 20.45 -11.55
CA GLN A 243 -1.20 20.17 -10.41
C GLN A 243 -0.55 20.58 -9.08
N MET A 244 0.76 20.39 -8.99
CA MET A 244 1.62 20.69 -7.84
C MET A 244 2.99 21.10 -8.37
N GLU A 245 3.59 22.12 -7.77
CA GLU A 245 4.94 22.57 -8.14
C GLU A 245 6.01 21.64 -7.54
N ARG A 246 7.17 21.52 -8.20
CA ARG A 246 8.26 20.62 -7.77
C ARG A 246 8.63 20.81 -6.30
N GLY A 247 8.85 22.05 -5.87
CA GLY A 247 9.23 22.34 -4.48
C GLY A 247 8.16 21.92 -3.45
N GLU A 248 6.88 21.99 -3.80
CA GLU A 248 5.80 21.48 -2.95
C GLU A 248 5.80 19.95 -2.89
N ILE A 249 6.05 19.26 -4.01
CA ILE A 249 6.16 17.80 -4.05
C ILE A 249 7.34 17.33 -3.18
N GLU A 250 8.50 17.97 -3.33
CA GLU A 250 9.71 17.66 -2.54
C GLU A 250 9.50 17.86 -1.04
N ALA A 251 8.84 18.95 -0.64
CA ALA A 251 8.50 19.19 0.76
C ALA A 251 7.56 18.10 1.31
N ARG A 252 6.51 17.73 0.56
CA ARG A 252 5.59 16.65 0.94
C ARG A 252 6.26 15.29 1.03
N ILE A 253 7.21 14.98 0.14
CA ILE A 253 8.02 13.75 0.22
C ILE A 253 8.85 13.75 1.50
N ALA A 254 9.50 14.87 1.82
CA ALA A 254 10.32 14.98 3.02
C ALA A 254 9.48 14.80 4.30
N ASP A 255 8.30 15.42 4.37
CA ASP A 255 7.40 15.28 5.52
C ASP A 255 6.83 13.86 5.62
N HIS A 256 6.49 13.26 4.47
CA HIS A 256 6.03 11.87 4.42
C HIS A 256 7.03 10.89 5.04
N PHE A 257 8.33 11.02 4.73
CA PHE A 257 9.35 10.14 5.31
C PHE A 257 9.66 10.43 6.78
N LYS A 258 9.32 11.62 7.31
CA LYS A 258 9.38 11.90 8.74
C LYS A 258 8.23 11.21 9.49
N GLU A 259 7.01 11.30 8.94
CA GLU A 259 5.81 10.73 9.54
C GLU A 259 5.70 9.21 9.34
N ASN A 260 6.25 8.71 8.23
CA ASN A 260 6.21 7.31 7.81
C ASN A 260 7.63 6.88 7.43
N PRO A 261 8.48 6.55 8.42
CA PRO A 261 9.84 6.13 8.16
C PRO A 261 9.90 4.92 7.21
N THR A 262 10.94 4.88 6.38
CA THR A 262 11.16 3.75 5.49
C THR A 262 11.49 2.48 6.26
N ILE A 263 11.06 1.34 5.72
CA ILE A 263 11.25 0.02 6.29
C ILE A 263 12.64 -0.44 5.88
N LYS A 264 13.62 -0.41 6.79
CA LYS A 264 15.03 -0.50 6.42
C LYS A 264 15.41 -1.89 5.93
N ASN A 265 14.89 -2.92 6.58
CA ASN A 265 15.23 -4.30 6.30
C ASN A 265 14.01 -5.23 6.44
N LYS A 266 14.22 -6.52 6.16
CA LYS A 266 13.15 -7.52 6.23
C LYS A 266 12.66 -7.79 7.66
N ASP A 267 13.53 -7.68 8.65
CA ASP A 267 13.17 -7.93 10.05
C ASP A 267 12.20 -6.86 10.57
N ASP A 268 12.47 -5.59 10.25
CA ASP A 268 11.54 -4.47 10.53
C ASP A 268 10.17 -4.73 9.89
N LEU A 269 10.17 -5.22 8.64
CA LEU A 269 8.94 -5.55 7.93
C LEU A 269 8.18 -6.72 8.58
N TYR A 270 8.88 -7.77 9.01
CA TYR A 270 8.25 -8.91 9.68
C TYR A 270 7.61 -8.49 11.00
N GLN A 271 8.28 -7.63 11.77
CA GLN A 271 7.71 -7.05 12.98
C GLN A 271 6.42 -6.27 12.66
N MET A 272 6.42 -5.41 11.64
CA MET A 272 5.22 -4.69 11.22
C MET A 272 4.07 -5.63 10.80
N LEU A 273 4.36 -6.68 10.03
CA LEU A 273 3.36 -7.67 9.60
C LEU A 273 2.80 -8.50 10.78
N SER A 274 3.53 -8.60 11.89
CA SER A 274 3.12 -9.34 13.10
C SER A 274 2.34 -8.51 14.12
N LEU A 275 2.44 -7.17 14.05
CA LEU A 275 1.84 -6.24 15.02
C LEU A 275 0.52 -5.60 14.54
N GLU A 276 0.29 -5.55 13.22
CA GLU A 276 -1.03 -5.24 12.62
C GLU A 276 -1.91 -6.50 12.55
#